data_AF-A0A9D5ASM5-F1
#
_entry.id   AF-A0A9D5ASM5-F1
#
_cell.length_a   1.000
_cell.length_b   1.000
_cell.length_c   1.000
_cell.angle_alpha   90.00
_cell.angle_beta   90.00
_cell.angle_gamma   90.00
#
_symmetry.space_group_name_H-M   'P 1'
#
loop_
_entity.id
_entity.type
_entity.pdbx_description
1 polymer ?
#
loop_
_entity_poly.entity_id
_entity_poly.type
_entity_poly.pdbx_seq_one_letter_code
_entity_poly.pdbx_strand_id
1 'polypeptide(L)'
;MVLLSKITTDQYPCLRNLKQTTFIPEIPIVDLSKPDAKNIIVKACEEFGFFKVVNHGVSMESISLLESEAVKFFSMAFDQKEKVGPANPFGYGNKKIGQNGDIGWVEYLLLSNNQDFNS
;
A
#
# COMPACT_ATOMS: atom_id res chain seq x y z
N MET A 1 -2.68 0.39 -4.82
CA MET A 1 -3.34 -0.56 -3.89
C MET A 1 -2.67 -1.92 -4.03
N VAL A 2 -2.50 -2.63 -2.92
CA VAL A 2 -1.72 -3.86 -2.84
C VAL A 2 -2.64 -4.94 -2.26
N LEU A 3 -2.78 -6.07 -2.95
CA LEU A 3 -3.57 -7.21 -2.47
C LEU A 3 -2.67 -8.45 -2.35
N LEU A 4 -2.88 -9.25 -1.32
CA LEU A 4 -2.26 -10.58 -1.23
C LEU A 4 -2.85 -11.47 -2.32
N SER A 5 -1.99 -12.03 -3.17
CA SER A 5 -2.40 -12.93 -4.24
C SER A 5 -2.87 -14.27 -3.67
N LYS A 6 -3.59 -15.10 -4.44
CA LYS A 6 -3.98 -16.46 -3.98
C LYS A 6 -2.74 -17.35 -3.83
N ILE A 7 -2.77 -18.30 -2.89
CA ILE A 7 -1.66 -19.22 -2.62
C ILE A 7 -1.42 -20.11 -3.85
N THR A 8 -0.22 -20.03 -4.42
CA THR A 8 0.33 -21.02 -5.36
C THR A 8 1.69 -21.42 -4.82
N THR A 9 1.89 -22.73 -4.64
CA THR A 9 2.99 -23.39 -3.93
C THR A 9 4.39 -22.93 -4.39
N ASP A 10 5.23 -22.64 -3.39
CA ASP A 10 6.69 -22.50 -3.32
C ASP A 10 7.44 -21.31 -3.97
N GLN A 11 8.37 -20.75 -3.17
CA GLN A 11 9.40 -19.72 -3.45
C GLN A 11 9.14 -18.27 -3.01
N TYR A 12 8.60 -18.05 -1.81
CA TYR A 12 8.72 -16.74 -1.14
C TYR A 12 9.66 -16.87 0.06
N PRO A 13 10.49 -15.86 0.37
CA PRO A 13 11.24 -15.83 1.61
C PRO A 13 10.26 -15.92 2.78
N CYS A 14 10.23 -17.09 3.41
CA CYS A 14 9.42 -17.35 4.59
C CYS A 14 9.96 -16.48 5.72
N LEU A 15 9.24 -15.40 6.05
CA LEU A 15 9.49 -14.68 7.28
C LEU A 15 9.14 -15.64 8.43
N ARG A 16 10.15 -16.00 9.22
CA ARG A 16 9.96 -16.80 10.43
C ARG A 16 8.89 -16.13 11.28
N ASN A 17 7.89 -16.90 11.73
CA ASN A 17 6.88 -16.46 12.69
C ASN A 17 7.55 -15.60 13.76
N LEU A 18 7.26 -14.30 13.76
CA LEU A 18 7.75 -13.39 14.79
C LEU A 18 7.15 -13.88 16.11
N LYS A 19 7.96 -14.56 16.92
CA LYS A 19 7.63 -14.71 18.33
C LYS A 19 7.47 -13.29 18.84
N GLN A 20 6.27 -12.93 19.26
CA GLN A 20 5.90 -11.59 19.71
C GLN A 20 6.73 -11.25 20.95
N THR A 21 7.93 -10.75 20.75
CA THR A 21 8.86 -10.37 21.80
C THR A 21 8.78 -8.87 21.99
N THR A 22 8.38 -8.48 23.21
CA THR A 22 8.72 -7.24 23.93
C THR A 22 8.36 -5.91 23.26
N PHE A 23 7.32 -5.26 23.80
CA PHE A 23 7.01 -3.82 23.72
C PHE A 23 7.42 -3.14 22.41
N ILE A 24 6.60 -3.31 21.37
CA ILE A 24 6.69 -2.42 20.20
C ILE A 24 6.19 -1.05 20.72
N PRO A 25 7.02 0.01 20.67
CA PRO A 25 6.55 1.34 21.03
C PRO A 25 5.33 1.69 20.17
N GLU A 26 4.30 2.23 20.80
CA GLU A 26 3.05 2.56 20.12
C GLU A 26 3.34 3.51 18.94
N ILE A 27 2.86 3.15 17.75
CA ILE A 27 3.07 3.95 16.54
C ILE A 27 2.47 5.34 16.78
N PRO A 28 3.25 6.44 16.61
CA PRO A 28 2.74 7.78 16.83
C PRO A 28 1.48 8.05 16.00
N ILE A 29 0.44 8.62 16.64
CA ILE A 29 -0.80 9.02 15.98
C ILE A 29 -0.81 10.55 15.84
N VAL A 30 -0.95 11.03 14.61
CA VAL A 30 -1.05 12.44 14.26
C VAL A 30 -2.50 12.77 13.92
N ASP A 31 -3.14 13.58 14.76
CA ASP A 31 -4.45 14.17 14.49
C ASP A 31 -4.29 15.51 13.75
N LEU A 32 -4.59 15.54 12.45
CA LEU A 32 -4.43 16.74 11.62
C LEU A 32 -5.45 17.85 11.94
N SER A 33 -6.46 17.58 12.76
CA SER A 33 -7.38 18.63 13.23
C SER A 33 -6.79 19.48 14.38
N LYS A 34 -5.64 19.07 14.94
CA LYS A 34 -5.02 19.74 16.09
C LYS A 34 -3.91 20.70 15.66
N PRO A 35 -3.75 21.85 16.35
CA PRO A 35 -2.71 22.83 16.02
C PRO A 35 -1.28 22.29 16.20
N ASP A 36 -1.08 21.30 17.08
CA ASP A 36 0.23 20.74 17.39
C ASP A 36 0.67 19.61 16.42
N ALA A 37 -0.15 19.25 15.43
CA ALA A 37 0.12 18.15 14.51
C ALA A 37 1.51 18.23 13.85
N LYS A 38 1.95 19.45 13.49
CA LYS A 38 3.27 19.69 12.88
C LYS A 38 4.42 19.22 13.78
N ASN A 39 4.37 19.52 15.08
CA ASN A 39 5.45 19.16 16.01
C ASN A 39 5.48 17.64 16.24
N ILE A 40 4.31 17.02 16.33
CA ILE A 40 4.18 15.56 16.46
C ILE A 40 4.73 14.86 15.21
N ILE A 41 4.45 15.38 14.00
CA ILE A 41 5.01 14.85 12.75
C ILE A 41 6.53 14.89 12.77
N VAL A 42 7.13 16.04 13.12
CA VAL A 42 8.59 16.19 13.18
C VAL A 42 9.19 15.17 14.14
N LYS A 43 8.65 15.09 15.36
CA LYS A 43 9.11 14.13 16.38
C LYS A 43 8.98 12.68 15.91
N ALA A 44 7.85 12.32 15.29
CA ALA A 44 7.64 10.97 14.77
C ALA A 44 8.59 10.63 13.61
N CYS A 45 8.91 11.60 12.75
CA CYS A 45 9.92 11.42 11.70
C CYS A 45 11.32 11.21 12.29
N GLU A 46 11.69 11.96 13.33
CA GLU A 46 13.01 11.87 13.99
C GLU A 46 13.17 10.57 14.79
N GLU A 47 12.15 10.16 15.53
CA GLU A 47 12.22 9.03 16.46
C GLU A 47 11.84 7.69 15.81
N PHE A 48 10.89 7.69 14.85
CA PHE A 48 10.33 6.46 14.26
C PHE A 48 10.49 6.36 12.75
N GLY A 49 10.52 7.49 12.03
CA GLY A 49 10.42 7.52 10.57
C GLY A 49 9.04 7.06 10.04
N PHE A 50 8.04 6.89 10.91
CA PHE A 50 6.70 6.39 10.59
C PHE A 50 5.66 6.89 11.60
N PHE A 51 4.43 7.13 11.14
CA PHE A 51 3.29 7.52 11.98
C PHE A 51 1.95 7.21 11.31
N LYS A 52 0.88 7.10 12.10
CA LYS A 52 -0.50 7.00 11.62
C LYS A 52 -1.14 8.39 11.60
N VAL A 53 -1.84 8.73 10.53
CA VAL A 53 -2.62 9.96 10.43
C VAL A 53 -4.09 9.68 10.69
N VAL A 54 -4.76 10.55 11.47
CA VAL A 54 -6.21 10.56 11.69
C VAL A 54 -6.78 11.96 11.45
N ASN A 55 -8.10 12.06 11.25
CA ASN A 55 -8.80 13.31 10.97
C ASN A 55 -8.20 14.11 9.80
N HIS A 56 -7.76 13.40 8.75
CA HIS A 56 -7.13 13.97 7.55
C HIS A 56 -8.12 14.65 6.58
N GLY A 57 -9.42 14.61 6.85
CA GLY A 57 -10.45 15.27 6.02
C GLY A 57 -10.81 14.55 4.71
N VAL A 58 -10.21 13.39 4.42
CA VAL A 58 -10.63 12.55 3.27
C VAL A 58 -11.90 11.80 3.66
N SER A 59 -12.92 11.86 2.80
CA SER A 59 -14.21 11.24 3.09
C SER A 59 -14.10 9.71 3.17
N MET A 60 -14.82 9.11 4.12
CA MET A 60 -14.89 7.65 4.22
C MET A 60 -15.55 7.01 3.00
N GLU A 61 -16.50 7.70 2.36
CA GLU A 61 -17.14 7.24 1.13
C GLU A 61 -16.13 7.08 -0.01
N SER A 62 -15.24 8.07 -0.21
CA SER A 62 -14.18 7.99 -1.23
C SER A 62 -13.22 6.83 -0.96
N ILE A 63 -12.86 6.60 0.30
CA ILE A 63 -11.98 5.49 0.71
C ILE A 63 -12.67 4.14 0.42
N SER A 64 -13.93 3.98 0.84
CA SER A 64 -14.70 2.76 0.61
C SER A 64 -14.93 2.48 -0.88
N LEU A 65 -15.20 3.51 -1.68
CA LEU A 65 -15.34 3.37 -3.12
C LEU A 65 -14.04 2.91 -3.76
N LEU A 66 -12.91 3.54 -3.42
CA LEU A 66 -11.59 3.17 -3.91
C LEU A 66 -11.26 1.71 -3.57
N GLU A 67 -11.49 1.30 -2.32
CA GLU A 67 -11.27 -0.07 -1.86
C GLU A 67 -12.15 -1.06 -2.63
N SER A 68 -13.44 -0.76 -2.79
CA SER A 68 -14.39 -1.66 -3.47
C SER A 68 -14.04 -1.89 -4.95
N GLU A 69 -13.67 -0.85 -5.70
CA GLU A 69 -13.28 -0.98 -7.10
C GLU A 69 -11.94 -1.70 -7.27
N ALA A 70 -11.01 -1.52 -6.34
CA ALA A 70 -9.77 -2.27 -6.34
C ALA A 70 -9.97 -3.75 -6.01
N VAL A 71 -10.81 -4.08 -5.01
CA VAL A 71 -11.19 -5.48 -4.72
C VAL A 71 -11.84 -6.13 -5.92
N LYS A 72 -12.75 -5.42 -6.60
CA LYS A 72 -13.40 -5.87 -7.83
C LYS A 72 -12.38 -6.15 -8.94
N PHE A 73 -11.43 -5.24 -9.16
CA PHE A 73 -10.35 -5.44 -10.12
C PHE A 73 -9.50 -6.68 -9.78
N PHE A 74 -9.00 -6.80 -8.55
CA PHE A 74 -8.14 -7.92 -8.18
C PHE A 74 -8.87 -9.26 -8.11
N SER A 75 -10.20 -9.25 -8.00
CA SER A 75 -11.05 -10.44 -8.09
C SER A 75 -11.28 -10.95 -9.51
N MET A 76 -10.96 -10.15 -10.54
CA MET A 76 -11.01 -10.58 -11.94
C MET A 76 -10.05 -11.75 -12.21
N ALA A 77 -10.33 -12.48 -13.28
CA ALA A 77 -9.47 -13.57 -13.71
C ALA A 77 -8.08 -13.06 -14.12
N PHE A 78 -7.06 -13.89 -13.93
CA PHE A 78 -5.65 -13.50 -14.15
C PHE A 78 -5.41 -12.97 -15.57
N ASP A 79 -5.96 -13.63 -16.58
CA ASP A 79 -5.89 -13.26 -18.00
C ASP A 79 -6.48 -11.88 -18.30
N GLN A 80 -7.47 -11.45 -17.52
CA GLN A 80 -8.05 -10.12 -17.65
C GLN A 80 -7.18 -9.05 -17.00
N LYS A 81 -6.57 -9.35 -15.84
CA LYS A 81 -5.66 -8.44 -15.13
C LYS A 81 -4.33 -8.26 -15.87
N GLU A 82 -3.82 -9.33 -16.48
CA GLU A 82 -2.56 -9.32 -17.23
C GLU A 82 -2.60 -8.37 -18.44
N LYS A 83 -3.78 -8.12 -19.02
CA LYS A 83 -3.97 -7.18 -20.14
C LYS A 83 -3.56 -5.74 -19.83
N VAL A 84 -3.54 -5.35 -18.55
CA VAL A 84 -3.14 -4.00 -18.12
C VAL A 84 -1.76 -3.98 -17.45
N GLY A 85 -0.99 -5.06 -17.57
CA GLY A 85 0.41 -5.12 -17.16
C GLY A 85 1.39 -5.00 -18.35
N PRO A 86 2.71 -5.09 -18.09
CA PRO A 86 3.34 -5.17 -16.78
C PRO A 86 3.40 -3.80 -16.07
N ALA A 87 3.68 -3.79 -14.77
CA ALA A 87 3.90 -2.56 -13.99
C ALA A 87 5.25 -1.86 -14.30
N ASN A 88 5.47 -1.49 -15.56
CA ASN A 88 6.65 -0.77 -16.03
C ASN A 88 6.34 0.05 -17.31
N PRO A 89 6.22 1.39 -17.25
CA PRO A 89 6.35 2.24 -16.06
C PRO A 89 5.13 2.20 -15.13
N PHE A 90 3.95 1.83 -15.64
CA PHE A 90 2.68 1.76 -14.91
C PHE A 90 1.87 0.56 -15.40
N GLY A 91 0.97 0.03 -14.57
CA GLY A 91 0.13 -1.12 -14.90
C GLY A 91 0.00 -2.12 -13.76
N TYR A 92 -0.52 -3.30 -14.08
CA TYR A 92 -0.65 -4.44 -13.17
C TYR A 92 0.67 -5.20 -13.00
N GLY A 93 1.02 -5.47 -11.75
CA GLY A 93 2.15 -6.29 -11.34
C GLY A 93 1.69 -7.51 -10.54
N ASN A 94 2.35 -8.64 -10.80
CA ASN A 94 2.14 -9.90 -10.10
C ASN A 94 3.50 -10.45 -9.66
N LYS A 95 3.69 -10.59 -8.34
CA LYS A 95 4.86 -11.15 -7.67
C LYS A 95 6.17 -10.39 -7.81
N LYS A 96 6.64 -10.14 -9.03
CA LYS A 96 7.90 -9.43 -9.30
C LYS A 96 7.78 -7.97 -8.83
N ILE A 97 8.77 -7.49 -8.09
CA ILE A 97 8.85 -6.13 -7.56
C ILE A 97 10.13 -5.49 -8.13
N GLY A 98 9.98 -4.37 -8.84
CA GLY A 98 11.12 -3.72 -9.49
C GLY A 98 11.79 -4.57 -10.57
N GLN A 99 13.05 -4.28 -10.88
CA GLN A 99 13.79 -4.90 -11.99
C GLN A 99 14.89 -5.88 -11.53
N ASN A 100 15.18 -5.93 -10.23
CA ASN A 100 16.36 -6.62 -9.68
C ASN A 100 16.06 -8.04 -9.16
N GLY A 101 14.95 -8.64 -9.58
CA GLY A 101 14.59 -10.01 -9.22
C GLY A 101 13.90 -10.16 -7.86
N ASP A 102 13.55 -9.06 -7.18
CA ASP A 102 12.74 -9.12 -5.96
C ASP A 102 11.35 -9.70 -6.25
N ILE A 103 10.89 -10.60 -5.39
CA ILE A 103 9.60 -11.28 -5.52
C ILE A 103 8.88 -11.22 -4.17
N GLY A 104 7.63 -10.78 -4.18
CA GLY A 104 6.73 -10.81 -3.04
C GLY A 104 5.47 -11.62 -3.34
N TRP A 105 4.78 -12.09 -2.30
CA TRP A 105 3.47 -12.71 -2.46
C TRP A 105 2.39 -11.63 -2.59
N VAL A 106 2.37 -10.97 -3.75
CA VAL A 106 1.64 -9.71 -3.91
C VAL A 106 1.17 -9.48 -5.35
N GLU A 107 -0.03 -8.91 -5.48
CA GLU A 107 -0.52 -8.28 -6.70
C GLU A 107 -0.69 -6.78 -6.44
N TYR A 108 -0.37 -5.95 -7.42
CA TYR A 108 -0.42 -4.50 -7.26
C TYR A 108 -0.72 -3.78 -8.57
N LEU A 109 -1.19 -2.53 -8.44
CA LEU A 109 -1.28 -1.57 -9.54
C LEU A 109 -0.29 -0.45 -9.26
N LEU A 110 0.61 -0.19 -10.22
CA LEU A 110 1.46 0.98 -10.25
C LEU A 110 0.82 2.01 -11.19
N LEU A 111 0.43 3.16 -10.67
CA LEU A 111 -0.32 4.18 -11.41
C LEU A 111 0.44 5.50 -11.38
N SER A 112 0.36 6.28 -12.47
CA SER A 112 0.74 7.69 -12.44
C SER A 112 -0.44 8.55 -12.06
N ASN A 113 -0.17 9.61 -11.30
CA ASN A 113 -1.11 10.71 -11.14
C ASN A 113 -0.74 11.79 -12.17
N ASN A 114 -1.00 11.52 -13.46
CA ASN A 114 -0.84 12.55 -14.49
C ASN A 114 -2.00 13.53 -14.34
N GLN A 115 -1.73 14.73 -13.80
CA GLN A 115 -2.70 15.82 -13.75
C GLN A 115 -2.86 16.52 -15.11
N ASP A 116 -2.95 15.76 -16.20
CA ASP A 116 -3.21 16.32 -17.53
C ASP A 116 -4.71 16.52 -17.77
N PHE A 117 -5.43 17.00 -16.74
CA PHE A 117 -6.82 17.43 -16.87
C PHE A 117 -6.90 18.94 -16.61
N ASN A 118 -7.11 19.67 -17.71
CA ASN A 118 -7.33 21.12 -17.89
C ASN A 118 -6.12 21.94 -18.35
N SER A 119 -5.83 21.88 -19.65
CA SER A 119 -5.54 23.10 -20.46
C SER A 119 -6.77 23.41 -21.31
#